data_AF-A0A2P6F9D3-F1
#
_entry.id   AF-A0A2P6F9D3-F1
#
_cell.length_a   1.000
_cell.length_b   1.000
_cell.length_c   1.000
_cell.angle_alpha   90.00
_cell.angle_beta   90.00
_cell.angle_gamma   90.00
#
_symmetry.space_group_name_H-M   'P 1'
#
loop_
_entity.id
_entity.type
_entity.pdbx_description
1 polymer ?
#
loop_
_entity_poly.entity_id
_entity_poly.type
_entity_poly.pdbx_seq_one_letter_code
_entity_poly.pdbx_strand_id
1 'polypeptide(L)'
;MYWSKDLKDSVFQNIWNMLDENNISYTINLSNFTFTLSNGSKIYCKGLHSPSRKEKLKAFADLNKYKLVIDWREECDQFQQKDLSDLEFAIRGYQNKITINTCNPESLKRYIVGYCNELLPFNEEIMRSKYEQINYIEKWNMKIIIHYSSWRLNYELPQDKVNEQLRLEQLDIERARVWSWGLPGNTSGSIFARYIDIMQATDIIQPTKLLGGVDLANSTSPKGHTTAASFWIYNLFDKKAYKVAEYTHSNATQQFKGPLEQVKDILEFYNNQLNQYFNLIQQGISINVDDSAYATLESLNREKYNYTFGQYMNFKPAQKQKFKIKHRVEAFTMLINTNQLKWLWEKCPVSKTQYELIQWEDKPDAREERMLDLYDDTFDSDFYALHFELVPMVKHNSSADYKLWQQREWLT
;
A
#
# COMPACT_ATOMS: atom_id res chain seq x y z
N MET A 1 19.18 18.73 -7.61
CA MET A 1 18.29 17.91 -8.46
C MET A 1 18.28 16.53 -7.81
N TYR A 2 17.23 16.20 -7.06
CA TYR A 2 17.14 15.02 -6.19
C TYR A 2 16.68 13.80 -7.00
N TRP A 3 17.40 12.70 -6.87
CA TRP A 3 17.20 11.44 -7.61
C TRP A 3 16.55 10.45 -6.64
N SER A 4 15.55 9.65 -7.07
CA SER A 4 15.17 8.47 -6.29
C SER A 4 16.27 7.41 -6.43
N LYS A 5 16.64 6.83 -5.30
CA LYS A 5 17.78 5.92 -5.11
C LYS A 5 17.48 4.52 -5.66
N ASP A 6 16.21 4.13 -5.70
CA ASP A 6 15.80 2.73 -5.85
C ASP A 6 15.83 2.21 -7.30
N LEU A 7 15.61 3.06 -8.30
CA LEU A 7 15.64 2.66 -9.72
C LEU A 7 17.07 2.62 -10.30
N LYS A 8 18.03 3.23 -9.58
CA LYS A 8 19.45 3.26 -9.94
C LYS A 8 20.13 1.92 -9.62
N ASP A 9 19.60 1.14 -8.67
CA ASP A 9 20.34 0.09 -7.98
C ASP A 9 19.75 -1.34 -8.11
N SER A 10 18.88 -1.64 -9.09
CA SER A 10 18.56 -3.04 -9.45
C SER A 10 18.91 -3.39 -10.89
N VAL A 11 18.17 -2.94 -11.91
CA VAL A 11 18.33 -3.44 -13.29
C VAL A 11 19.68 -3.06 -13.92
N PHE A 12 20.12 -1.80 -13.79
CA PHE A 12 21.40 -1.36 -14.33
C PHE A 12 22.59 -2.07 -13.67
N GLN A 13 22.56 -2.18 -12.33
CA GLN A 13 23.59 -2.86 -11.56
C GLN A 13 23.60 -4.37 -11.84
N ASN A 14 22.42 -5.00 -11.98
CA ASN A 14 22.31 -6.40 -12.35
C ASN A 14 22.89 -6.67 -13.74
N ILE A 15 22.63 -5.79 -14.72
CA ILE A 15 23.24 -5.90 -16.05
C ILE A 15 24.76 -5.77 -15.94
N TRP A 16 25.26 -4.79 -15.18
CA TRP A 16 26.69 -4.63 -14.95
C TRP A 16 27.30 -5.91 -14.37
N ASN A 17 26.79 -6.38 -13.23
CA ASN A 17 27.27 -7.58 -12.55
C ASN A 17 27.27 -8.79 -13.49
N MET A 18 26.19 -8.98 -14.27
CA MET A 18 26.11 -10.07 -15.25
C MET A 18 27.17 -9.97 -16.34
N LEU A 19 27.48 -8.76 -16.83
CA LEU A 19 28.55 -8.57 -17.82
C LEU A 19 29.92 -8.94 -17.23
N ASP A 20 30.18 -8.55 -15.97
CA ASP A 20 31.43 -8.87 -15.26
C ASP A 20 31.55 -10.37 -14.98
N GLU A 21 30.52 -10.99 -14.40
CA GLU A 21 30.46 -12.42 -14.08
C GLU A 21 30.66 -13.31 -15.31
N ASN A 22 30.20 -12.85 -16.47
CA ASN A 22 30.32 -13.58 -17.74
C ASN A 22 31.54 -13.16 -18.57
N ASN A 23 32.44 -12.32 -18.02
CA ASN A 23 33.65 -11.84 -18.70
C ASN A 23 33.37 -11.16 -20.06
N ILE A 24 32.24 -10.45 -20.18
CA ILE A 24 31.87 -9.72 -21.40
C ILE A 24 32.53 -8.35 -21.36
N SER A 25 33.35 -8.01 -22.35
CA SER A 25 34.00 -6.70 -22.40
C SER A 25 33.04 -5.57 -22.78
N TYR A 26 33.00 -4.50 -21.99
CA TYR A 26 32.18 -3.32 -22.24
C TYR A 26 32.90 -2.01 -21.89
N THR A 27 32.35 -0.92 -22.41
CA THR A 27 32.61 0.45 -21.93
C THR A 27 31.30 1.02 -21.40
N ILE A 28 31.39 1.74 -20.29
CA ILE A 28 30.21 2.27 -19.59
C ILE A 28 30.18 3.79 -19.66
N ASN A 29 28.99 4.34 -19.93
CA ASN A 29 28.73 5.77 -19.81
C ASN A 29 27.67 5.98 -18.72
N LEU A 30 28.14 6.44 -17.55
CA LEU A 30 27.29 6.68 -16.38
C LEU A 30 26.40 7.92 -16.53
N SER A 31 26.78 8.88 -17.38
CA SER A 31 25.96 10.10 -17.58
C SER A 31 24.62 9.80 -18.25
N ASN A 32 24.58 8.74 -19.08
CA ASN A 32 23.41 8.36 -19.84
C ASN A 32 22.98 6.89 -19.62
N PHE A 33 23.58 6.20 -18.65
CA PHE A 33 23.29 4.80 -18.30
C PHE A 33 23.33 3.86 -19.51
N THR A 34 24.45 3.89 -20.24
CA THR A 34 24.64 3.09 -21.46
C THR A 34 25.88 2.21 -21.37
N PHE A 35 25.76 0.97 -21.82
CA PHE A 35 26.89 0.06 -22.05
C PHE A 35 27.14 -0.06 -23.55
N THR A 36 28.41 -0.05 -23.97
CA THR A 36 28.82 -0.42 -25.34
C THR A 36 29.73 -1.63 -25.25
N LEU A 37 29.28 -2.75 -25.81
CA LEU A 37 30.03 -4.00 -25.84
C LEU A 37 31.08 -3.98 -26.95
N SER A 38 32.10 -4.82 -26.84
CA SER A 38 33.21 -4.90 -27.81
C SER A 38 32.75 -5.24 -29.24
N ASN A 39 31.64 -5.95 -29.39
CA ASN A 39 31.03 -6.28 -30.69
C ASN A 39 30.17 -5.15 -31.28
N GLY A 40 30.14 -3.98 -30.64
CA GLY A 40 29.36 -2.81 -31.08
C GLY A 40 27.90 -2.79 -30.60
N SER A 41 27.43 -3.82 -29.89
CA SER A 41 26.10 -3.80 -29.26
C SER A 41 26.01 -2.72 -28.18
N LYS A 42 24.82 -2.13 -28.03
CA LYS A 42 24.56 -1.09 -27.05
C LYS A 42 23.37 -1.44 -26.17
N ILE A 43 23.52 -1.23 -24.86
CA ILE A 43 22.45 -1.40 -23.87
C ILE A 43 22.14 -0.04 -23.28
N TYR A 44 20.88 0.37 -23.33
CA TYR A 44 20.41 1.67 -22.84
C TYR A 44 19.43 1.45 -21.68
N CYS A 45 19.77 1.90 -20.49
CA CYS A 45 18.87 1.83 -19.34
C CYS A 45 18.20 3.19 -19.12
N LYS A 46 16.87 3.27 -19.27
CA LYS A 46 16.11 4.54 -19.21
C LYS A 46 14.88 4.41 -18.31
N GLY A 47 14.82 5.23 -17.26
CA GLY A 47 13.58 5.46 -16.51
C GLY A 47 12.64 6.42 -17.24
N LEU A 48 11.37 6.04 -17.39
CA LEU A 48 10.36 6.78 -18.16
C LEU A 48 9.58 7.82 -17.33
N HIS A 49 9.69 7.80 -16.01
CA HIS A 49 8.92 8.67 -15.11
C HIS A 49 9.51 10.08 -14.88
N SER A 50 10.47 10.54 -15.69
CA SER A 50 11.03 11.89 -15.55
C SER A 50 10.36 12.92 -16.47
N PRO A 51 10.29 14.21 -16.07
CA PRO A 51 9.72 15.30 -16.88
C PRO A 51 10.28 15.42 -18.31
N SER A 52 11.52 14.97 -18.55
CA SER A 52 12.19 15.02 -19.87
C SER A 52 11.97 13.77 -20.75
N ARG A 53 10.91 13.00 -20.50
CA ARG A 53 10.61 11.73 -21.20
C ARG A 53 10.74 11.82 -22.73
N LYS A 54 10.18 12.87 -23.35
CA LYS A 54 10.27 13.09 -24.81
C LYS A 54 11.70 13.30 -25.30
N GLU A 55 12.58 13.91 -24.51
CA GLU A 55 13.98 14.11 -24.89
C GLU A 55 14.81 12.83 -24.75
N LYS A 56 14.54 12.03 -23.71
CA LYS A 56 15.20 10.72 -23.53
C LYS A 56 14.86 9.74 -24.65
N LEU A 57 13.63 9.79 -25.17
CA LEU A 57 13.18 8.96 -26.29
C LEU A 57 13.82 9.34 -27.64
N LYS A 58 14.35 10.56 -27.79
CA LYS A 58 15.10 10.96 -29.01
C LYS A 58 16.42 10.21 -29.18
N ALA A 59 16.95 9.59 -28.12
CA ALA A 59 18.19 8.82 -28.17
C ALA A 59 18.10 7.55 -29.04
N PHE A 60 16.88 7.12 -29.40
CA PHE A 60 16.62 5.93 -30.20
C PHE A 60 16.46 6.22 -31.71
N ALA A 61 16.94 7.37 -32.19
CA ALA A 61 16.94 7.66 -33.62
C ALA A 61 17.84 6.68 -34.39
N ASP A 62 17.34 6.21 -35.54
CA ASP A 62 18.06 5.38 -36.51
C ASP A 62 18.44 3.97 -35.99
N LEU A 63 17.42 3.14 -35.79
CA LEU A 63 17.58 1.74 -35.34
C LEU A 63 17.83 0.74 -36.49
N ASN A 64 17.75 1.17 -37.75
CA ASN A 64 17.93 0.31 -38.93
C ASN A 64 19.33 -0.30 -39.02
N LYS A 65 20.33 0.33 -38.39
CA LYS A 65 21.72 -0.10 -38.33
C LYS A 65 21.92 -1.30 -37.42
N TYR A 66 20.96 -1.62 -36.57
CA TYR A 66 21.00 -2.77 -35.69
C TYR A 66 20.22 -3.93 -36.33
N LYS A 67 20.86 -5.10 -36.39
CA LYS A 67 20.24 -6.35 -36.88
C LYS A 67 19.04 -6.77 -36.03
N LEU A 68 19.11 -6.51 -34.72
CA LEU A 68 18.10 -6.85 -33.73
C LEU A 68 18.02 -5.75 -32.67
N VAL A 69 16.80 -5.40 -32.28
CA VAL A 69 16.49 -4.53 -31.15
C VAL A 69 15.71 -5.33 -30.10
N ILE A 70 16.15 -5.28 -28.84
CA ILE A 70 15.42 -5.84 -27.71
C ILE A 70 14.92 -4.67 -26.86
N ASP A 71 13.60 -4.58 -26.72
CA ASP A 71 12.90 -3.58 -25.89
C ASP A 71 12.38 -4.30 -24.64
N TRP A 72 13.13 -4.21 -23.54
CA TRP A 72 12.76 -4.81 -22.26
C TRP A 72 12.20 -3.75 -21.31
N ARG A 73 10.98 -4.00 -20.83
CA ARG A 73 10.18 -3.12 -19.98
C ARG A 73 9.93 -3.80 -18.63
N GLU A 74 10.58 -3.30 -17.59
CA GLU A 74 10.44 -3.76 -16.20
C GLU A 74 9.32 -2.98 -15.48
N GLU A 75 8.62 -3.64 -14.56
CA GLU A 75 7.39 -3.17 -13.89
C GLU A 75 6.38 -2.56 -14.89
N CYS A 76 6.20 -3.26 -16.02
CA CYS A 76 5.43 -2.76 -17.15
C CYS A 76 3.92 -2.66 -16.89
N ASP A 77 3.41 -3.26 -15.82
CA ASP A 77 2.04 -3.07 -15.32
C ASP A 77 1.78 -1.63 -14.89
N GLN A 78 2.83 -0.87 -14.55
CA GLN A 78 2.74 0.55 -14.25
C GLN A 78 2.59 1.43 -15.49
N PHE A 79 2.74 0.87 -16.70
CA PHE A 79 2.66 1.63 -17.95
C PHE A 79 1.23 1.64 -18.49
N GLN A 80 0.76 2.81 -18.89
CA GLN A 80 -0.53 2.97 -19.57
C GLN A 80 -0.39 2.66 -21.07
N GLN A 81 -1.49 2.41 -21.77
CA GLN A 81 -1.48 2.17 -23.21
C GLN A 81 -0.79 3.30 -24.00
N LYS A 82 -1.00 4.55 -23.57
CA LYS A 82 -0.32 5.71 -24.14
C LYS A 82 1.20 5.63 -23.96
N ASP A 83 1.66 5.11 -22.82
CA ASP A 83 3.06 4.99 -22.54
C ASP A 83 3.79 4.03 -23.47
N LEU A 84 3.14 2.89 -23.72
CA LEU A 84 3.59 1.87 -24.64
C LEU A 84 3.56 2.37 -26.09
N SER A 85 2.55 3.18 -26.43
CA SER A 85 2.43 3.81 -27.75
C SER A 85 3.55 4.82 -28.02
N ASP A 86 3.86 5.68 -27.04
CA ASP A 86 4.97 6.64 -27.11
C ASP A 86 6.33 5.93 -27.25
N LEU A 87 6.51 4.80 -26.56
CA LEU A 87 7.69 3.95 -26.68
C LEU A 87 7.82 3.34 -28.08
N GLU A 88 6.73 2.78 -28.61
CA GLU A 88 6.74 2.17 -29.94
C GLU A 88 7.09 3.21 -31.03
N PHE A 89 6.56 4.43 -30.90
CA PHE A 89 6.89 5.52 -31.81
C PHE A 89 8.37 5.94 -31.74
N ALA A 90 8.95 5.92 -30.54
CA ALA A 90 10.35 6.27 -30.32
C ALA A 90 11.31 5.20 -30.86
N ILE A 91 10.98 3.93 -30.69
CA ILE A 91 11.80 2.78 -31.05
C ILE A 91 11.36 2.27 -32.43
N ARG A 92 11.44 3.11 -33.45
CA ARG A 92 11.03 2.78 -34.83
C ARG A 92 12.22 2.56 -35.77
N GLY A 93 11.95 1.99 -36.94
CA GLY A 93 12.93 1.82 -38.02
C GLY A 93 13.92 0.67 -37.80
N TYR A 94 13.62 -0.26 -36.89
CA TYR A 94 14.39 -1.48 -36.69
C TYR A 94 14.19 -2.49 -37.83
N GLN A 95 15.16 -3.39 -38.04
CA GLN A 95 15.01 -4.52 -38.96
C GLN A 95 14.23 -5.67 -38.30
N ASN A 96 14.65 -6.07 -37.09
CA ASN A 96 13.99 -7.08 -36.27
C ASN A 96 13.87 -6.55 -34.84
N LYS A 97 12.75 -6.86 -34.17
CA LYS A 97 12.49 -6.43 -32.79
C LYS A 97 11.90 -7.56 -31.96
N ILE A 98 12.35 -7.63 -30.71
CA ILE A 98 11.73 -8.41 -29.63
C ILE A 98 11.31 -7.43 -28.54
N THR A 99 10.06 -7.53 -28.08
CA THR A 99 9.57 -6.78 -26.92
C THR A 99 9.40 -7.75 -25.76
N ILE A 100 9.97 -7.42 -24.61
CA ILE A 100 9.88 -8.19 -23.37
C ILE A 100 9.20 -7.30 -22.33
N ASN A 101 8.07 -7.75 -21.81
CA ASN A 101 7.33 -7.08 -20.75
C ASN A 101 7.40 -7.97 -19.50
N THR A 102 7.92 -7.43 -18.40
CA THR A 102 8.00 -8.13 -17.10
C THR A 102 7.34 -7.29 -16.04
N CYS A 103 6.48 -7.89 -15.22
CA CYS A 103 5.79 -7.22 -14.12
C CYS A 103 5.19 -8.24 -13.15
N ASN A 104 4.87 -7.77 -11.95
CA ASN A 104 3.96 -8.48 -11.07
C ASN A 104 2.51 -8.29 -11.55
N PRO A 105 1.64 -9.31 -11.46
CA PRO A 105 0.24 -9.20 -11.88
C PRO A 105 -0.56 -8.47 -10.79
N GLU A 106 -0.33 -7.18 -10.59
CA GLU A 106 -0.99 -6.42 -9.51
C GLU A 106 -2.52 -6.38 -9.67
N SER A 107 -3.01 -6.20 -10.90
CA SER A 107 -4.44 -6.13 -11.19
C SER A 107 -4.74 -6.41 -12.66
N LEU A 108 -5.88 -7.06 -12.94
CA LEU A 108 -6.40 -7.22 -14.31
C LEU A 108 -6.73 -5.89 -15.00
N LYS A 109 -6.84 -4.80 -14.24
CA LYS A 109 -7.08 -3.45 -14.78
C LYS A 109 -5.81 -2.81 -15.34
N ARG A 110 -4.63 -3.29 -14.95
CA ARG A 110 -3.38 -2.83 -15.55
C ARG A 110 -3.36 -3.27 -17.00
N TYR A 111 -3.12 -2.33 -17.91
CA TYR A 111 -3.30 -2.53 -19.34
C TYR A 111 -2.64 -3.81 -19.86
N ILE A 112 -1.35 -4.02 -19.57
CA ILE A 112 -0.62 -5.20 -20.05
C ILE A 112 -1.10 -6.50 -19.41
N VAL A 113 -1.45 -6.47 -18.12
CA VAL A 113 -1.93 -7.65 -17.37
C VAL A 113 -3.31 -8.07 -17.88
N GLY A 114 -4.23 -7.11 -18.03
CA GLY A 114 -5.55 -7.34 -18.60
C GLY A 114 -5.49 -7.87 -20.03
N TYR A 115 -4.66 -7.25 -20.88
CA TYR A 115 -4.44 -7.69 -22.26
C TYR A 115 -3.88 -9.13 -22.34
N CYS A 116 -2.89 -9.46 -21.50
CA CYS A 116 -2.38 -10.83 -21.43
C CYS A 116 -3.47 -11.81 -20.96
N ASN A 117 -4.28 -11.43 -19.98
CA ASN A 117 -5.38 -12.26 -19.48
C ASN A 117 -6.48 -12.51 -20.54
N GLU A 118 -6.74 -11.57 -21.45
CA GLU A 118 -7.64 -11.79 -22.59
C GLU A 118 -7.12 -12.87 -23.56
N LEU A 119 -5.79 -12.98 -23.69
CA LEU A 119 -5.13 -13.93 -24.60
C LEU A 119 -4.88 -15.29 -23.94
N LEU A 120 -4.51 -15.30 -22.67
CA LEU A 120 -4.28 -16.46 -21.83
C LEU A 120 -4.88 -16.16 -20.46
N PRO A 121 -6.14 -16.53 -20.19
CA PRO A 121 -6.75 -16.28 -18.89
C PRO A 121 -5.95 -16.92 -17.76
N PHE A 122 -5.75 -16.19 -16.66
CA PHE A 122 -5.13 -16.75 -15.46
C PHE A 122 -5.95 -17.94 -14.96
N ASN A 123 -5.27 -19.05 -14.71
CA ASN A 123 -5.87 -20.23 -14.10
C ASN A 123 -5.28 -20.45 -12.71
N GLU A 124 -6.06 -20.14 -11.68
CA GLU A 124 -5.63 -20.25 -10.28
C GLU A 124 -5.27 -21.68 -9.87
N GLU A 125 -5.99 -22.69 -10.36
CA GLU A 125 -5.68 -24.08 -10.08
C GLU A 125 -4.30 -24.47 -10.64
N ILE A 126 -4.01 -24.07 -11.88
CA ILE A 126 -2.71 -24.31 -12.52
C ILE A 126 -1.61 -23.55 -11.77
N MET A 127 -1.80 -22.26 -11.49
CA MET A 127 -0.78 -21.45 -10.82
C MET A 127 -0.49 -21.94 -9.40
N ARG A 128 -1.49 -22.47 -8.67
CA ARG A 128 -1.27 -23.02 -7.32
C ARG A 128 -0.68 -24.43 -7.31
N SER A 129 -0.83 -25.21 -8.39
CA SER A 129 -0.35 -26.60 -8.46
C SER A 129 0.97 -26.76 -9.21
N LYS A 130 1.16 -26.02 -10.31
CA LYS A 130 2.35 -26.10 -11.17
C LYS A 130 3.26 -24.89 -11.05
N TYR A 131 2.77 -23.79 -10.46
CA TYR A 131 3.52 -22.55 -10.29
C TYR A 131 3.91 -21.85 -11.60
N GLU A 132 3.40 -22.34 -12.73
CA GLU A 132 3.67 -21.85 -14.07
C GLU A 132 2.45 -22.06 -14.97
N GLN A 133 2.18 -21.06 -15.82
CA GLN A 133 1.26 -21.15 -16.95
C GLN A 133 1.88 -20.43 -18.14
N ILE A 134 2.16 -21.18 -19.21
CA ILE A 134 2.81 -20.66 -20.41
C ILE A 134 2.01 -21.02 -21.66
N ASN A 135 1.94 -20.09 -22.62
CA ASN A 135 1.37 -20.36 -23.93
C ASN A 135 2.07 -19.56 -25.05
N TYR A 136 2.11 -20.16 -26.24
CA TYR A 136 2.56 -19.53 -27.47
C TYR A 136 1.35 -19.19 -28.33
N ILE A 137 1.27 -17.95 -28.79
CA ILE A 137 0.11 -17.41 -29.49
C ILE A 137 0.59 -16.68 -30.75
N GLU A 138 0.03 -17.06 -31.90
CA GLU A 138 0.19 -16.30 -33.14
C GLU A 138 -1.06 -15.46 -33.38
N LYS A 139 -0.93 -14.13 -33.25
CA LYS A 139 -2.04 -13.21 -33.43
C LYS A 139 -1.52 -11.86 -33.94
N TRP A 140 -2.28 -11.22 -34.82
CA TRP A 140 -1.93 -9.91 -35.40
C TRP A 140 -0.55 -9.86 -36.08
N ASN A 141 -0.16 -10.96 -36.75
CA ASN A 141 1.18 -11.14 -37.33
C ASN A 141 2.32 -11.05 -36.31
N MET A 142 2.03 -11.25 -35.02
CA MET A 142 3.00 -11.31 -33.94
C MET A 142 3.07 -12.73 -33.40
N LYS A 143 4.28 -13.09 -32.94
CA LYS A 143 4.55 -14.29 -32.15
C LYS A 143 4.63 -13.85 -30.70
N ILE A 144 3.66 -14.25 -29.89
CA ILE A 144 3.50 -13.81 -28.51
C ILE A 144 3.74 -15.03 -27.60
N ILE A 145 4.61 -14.86 -26.61
CA ILE A 145 4.76 -15.82 -25.51
C ILE A 145 4.24 -15.14 -24.27
N ILE A 146 3.27 -15.77 -23.61
CA ILE A 146 2.78 -15.33 -22.30
C ILE A 146 3.23 -16.39 -21.31
N HIS A 147 3.92 -15.96 -20.26
CA HIS A 147 4.44 -16.83 -19.21
C HIS A 147 4.12 -16.21 -17.85
N TYR A 148 3.18 -16.81 -17.14
CA TYR A 148 2.90 -16.53 -15.73
C TYR A 148 3.71 -17.49 -14.88
N SER A 149 4.42 -16.95 -13.90
CA SER A 149 5.32 -17.72 -13.04
C SER A 149 5.24 -17.26 -11.59
N SER A 150 5.62 -18.15 -10.70
CA SER A 150 5.83 -17.91 -9.27
C SER A 150 7.31 -18.00 -8.93
N TRP A 151 7.72 -17.33 -7.85
CA TRP A 151 9.06 -17.49 -7.28
C TRP A 151 9.42 -18.94 -6.96
N ARG A 152 8.43 -19.83 -6.80
CA ARG A 152 8.65 -21.27 -6.56
C ARG A 152 9.37 -21.98 -7.69
N LEU A 153 9.42 -21.39 -8.89
CA LEU A 153 10.24 -21.89 -10.01
C LEU A 153 11.72 -21.56 -9.86
N ASN A 154 12.08 -20.65 -8.94
CA ASN A 154 13.46 -20.28 -8.69
C ASN A 154 14.10 -21.18 -7.63
N TYR A 155 14.78 -22.23 -8.09
CA TYR A 155 15.50 -23.19 -7.25
C TYR A 155 16.76 -22.64 -6.57
N GLU A 156 17.18 -21.43 -6.91
CA GLU A 156 18.35 -20.76 -6.32
C GLU A 156 17.98 -19.88 -5.12
N LEU A 157 16.69 -19.79 -4.76
CA LEU A 157 16.25 -19.00 -3.62
C LEU A 157 16.75 -19.59 -2.29
N PRO A 158 17.41 -18.78 -1.45
CA PRO A 158 17.78 -19.20 -0.10
C PRO A 158 16.57 -19.65 0.74
N GLN A 159 16.75 -20.69 1.56
CA GLN A 159 15.65 -21.29 2.35
C GLN A 159 14.99 -20.30 3.33
N ASP A 160 15.75 -19.33 3.85
CA ASP A 160 15.20 -18.26 4.69
C ASP A 160 14.23 -17.36 3.92
N LYS A 161 14.51 -17.08 2.63
CA LYS A 161 13.61 -16.35 1.73
C LYS A 161 12.37 -17.15 1.36
N VAL A 162 12.52 -18.45 1.15
CA VAL A 162 11.37 -19.35 0.96
C VAL A 162 10.46 -19.33 2.19
N ASN A 163 11.03 -19.48 3.38
CA ASN A 163 10.26 -19.46 4.64
C ASN A 163 9.58 -18.10 4.88
N GLU A 164 10.25 -17.01 4.53
CA GLU A 164 9.70 -15.65 4.58
C GLU A 164 8.46 -15.53 3.68
N GLN A 165 8.53 -15.98 2.42
CA GLN A 165 7.38 -15.94 1.51
C GLN A 165 6.22 -16.79 2.02
N LEU A 166 6.48 -18.02 2.45
CA LEU A 166 5.44 -18.92 2.98
C LEU A 166 4.73 -18.35 4.22
N ARG A 167 5.46 -17.65 5.10
CA ARG A 167 4.87 -16.95 6.24
C ARG A 167 3.97 -15.80 5.78
N LEU A 168 4.41 -14.99 4.81
CA LEU A 168 3.60 -13.88 4.28
C LEU A 168 2.30 -14.38 3.65
N GLU A 169 2.33 -15.54 2.99
CA GLU A 169 1.12 -16.12 2.42
C GLU A 169 0.05 -16.45 3.46
N GLN A 170 0.47 -16.89 4.64
CA GLN A 170 -0.42 -17.16 5.77
C GLN A 170 -1.00 -15.87 6.36
N LEU A 171 -0.22 -14.78 6.30
CA LEU A 171 -0.58 -13.49 6.89
C LEU A 171 -1.41 -12.62 5.95
N ASP A 172 -1.25 -12.73 4.64
CA ASP A 172 -1.96 -11.89 3.68
C ASP A 172 -2.19 -12.64 2.38
N ILE A 173 -3.35 -13.28 2.29
CA ILE A 173 -3.71 -14.12 1.16
C ILE A 173 -3.89 -13.32 -0.14
N GLU A 174 -4.27 -12.03 -0.09
CA GLU A 174 -4.39 -11.21 -1.30
C GLU A 174 -3.02 -10.82 -1.84
N ARG A 175 -2.11 -10.45 -0.93
CA ARG A 175 -0.71 -10.25 -1.29
C ARG A 175 -0.09 -11.54 -1.82
N ALA A 176 -0.43 -12.69 -1.24
CA ALA A 176 0.02 -13.99 -1.71
C ALA A 176 -0.35 -14.23 -3.17
N ARG A 177 -1.56 -13.85 -3.59
CA ARG A 177 -2.01 -14.02 -4.98
C ARG A 177 -1.02 -13.37 -5.95
N VAL A 178 -0.71 -12.09 -5.76
CA VAL A 178 0.19 -11.32 -6.63
C VAL A 178 1.62 -11.80 -6.51
N TRP A 179 2.17 -11.72 -5.30
CA TRP A 179 3.61 -11.79 -5.06
C TRP A 179 4.11 -13.21 -4.89
N SER A 180 3.22 -14.15 -4.60
CA SER A 180 3.58 -15.55 -4.40
C SER A 180 3.06 -16.45 -5.50
N TRP A 181 1.78 -16.39 -5.81
CA TRP A 181 1.15 -17.33 -6.74
C TRP A 181 1.20 -16.86 -8.20
N GLY A 182 1.64 -15.62 -8.47
CA GLY A 182 1.68 -15.08 -9.82
C GLY A 182 0.28 -14.89 -10.42
N LEU A 183 -0.70 -14.59 -9.57
CA LEU A 183 -2.10 -14.37 -9.93
C LEU A 183 -2.47 -12.89 -9.77
N PRO A 184 -3.41 -12.37 -10.57
CA PRO A 184 -3.89 -11.02 -10.42
C PRO A 184 -4.43 -10.76 -9.01
N GLY A 185 -3.99 -9.65 -8.42
CA GLY A 185 -4.55 -9.13 -7.18
C GLY A 185 -5.95 -8.57 -7.42
N ASN A 186 -6.86 -8.80 -6.47
CA ASN A 186 -8.14 -8.10 -6.47
C ASN A 186 -7.92 -6.71 -5.88
N THR A 187 -7.60 -5.72 -6.72
CA THR A 187 -7.66 -4.30 -6.34
C THR A 187 -9.09 -3.76 -6.34
N SER A 188 -10.08 -4.64 -6.23
CA SER A 188 -11.51 -4.33 -6.12
C SER A 188 -12.18 -5.37 -5.22
N GLY A 189 -13.02 -4.89 -4.31
CA GLY A 189 -13.63 -5.73 -3.28
C GLY A 189 -13.28 -5.24 -1.87
N SER A 190 -13.88 -5.87 -0.86
CA SER A 190 -13.71 -5.46 0.53
C SER A 190 -12.27 -5.68 1.01
N ILE A 191 -11.70 -4.67 1.67
CA ILE A 191 -10.35 -4.69 2.21
C ILE A 191 -10.30 -5.57 3.47
N PHE A 192 -11.20 -5.31 4.43
CA PHE A 192 -11.14 -5.92 5.76
C PHE A 192 -12.22 -6.95 6.08
N ALA A 193 -13.27 -7.12 5.25
CA ALA A 193 -14.39 -8.02 5.57
C ALA A 193 -13.95 -9.45 5.94
N ARG A 194 -12.94 -9.98 5.24
CA ARG A 194 -12.42 -11.34 5.49
C ARG A 194 -11.74 -11.51 6.85
N TYR A 195 -11.37 -10.41 7.50
CA TYR A 195 -10.66 -10.40 8.77
C TYR A 195 -11.56 -10.08 9.97
N ILE A 196 -12.83 -9.74 9.76
CA ILE A 196 -13.74 -9.26 10.81
C ILE A 196 -13.81 -10.21 12.02
N ASP A 197 -13.89 -11.52 11.76
CA ASP A 197 -13.94 -12.53 12.82
C ASP A 197 -12.63 -12.59 13.61
N ILE A 198 -11.48 -12.54 12.93
CA ILE A 198 -10.17 -12.54 13.60
C ILE A 198 -9.84 -11.20 14.24
N MET A 199 -10.51 -10.11 13.87
CA MET A 199 -10.34 -8.80 14.51
C MET A 199 -11.04 -8.71 15.87
N GLN A 200 -12.01 -9.60 16.17
CA GLN A 200 -12.71 -9.61 17.44
C GLN A 200 -11.74 -9.85 18.61
N ALA A 201 -11.78 -8.95 19.60
CA ALA A 201 -11.14 -9.16 20.89
C ALA A 201 -11.90 -10.23 21.68
N THR A 202 -11.22 -11.29 22.10
CA THR A 202 -11.78 -12.32 22.99
C THR A 202 -11.40 -12.11 24.45
N ASP A 203 -10.48 -11.18 24.70
CA ASP A 203 -9.95 -10.76 25.99
C ASP A 203 -9.64 -9.25 25.97
N ILE A 204 -9.27 -8.69 27.11
CA ILE A 204 -8.79 -7.31 27.23
C ILE A 204 -7.35 -7.34 27.75
N ILE A 205 -6.44 -6.72 27.00
CA ILE A 205 -5.04 -6.59 27.40
C ILE A 205 -4.88 -5.65 28.60
N GLN A 206 -3.86 -5.87 29.43
CA GLN A 206 -3.49 -4.89 30.45
C GLN A 206 -2.89 -3.64 29.78
N PRO A 207 -3.51 -2.46 29.91
CA PRO A 207 -3.04 -1.27 29.23
C PRO A 207 -1.83 -0.65 29.93
N THR A 208 -0.94 -0.07 29.13
CA THR A 208 0.16 0.79 29.58
C THR A 208 0.00 2.23 29.10
N LYS A 209 -0.83 2.44 28.07
CA LYS A 209 -1.04 3.74 27.42
C LYS A 209 -2.46 3.80 26.87
N LEU A 210 -3.01 5.02 26.84
CA LEU A 210 -4.28 5.34 26.21
C LEU A 210 -4.01 6.16 24.94
N LEU A 211 -4.70 5.80 23.86
CA LEU A 211 -4.56 6.42 22.54
C LEU A 211 -5.94 6.79 22.02
N GLY A 212 -6.02 7.90 21.30
CA GLY A 212 -7.25 8.33 20.65
C GLY A 212 -7.01 8.88 19.27
N GLY A 213 -8.01 8.74 18.41
CA GLY A 213 -8.03 9.30 17.07
C GLY A 213 -9.36 10.01 16.85
N VAL A 214 -9.35 11.06 16.03
CA VAL A 214 -10.56 11.79 15.65
C VAL A 214 -10.48 12.11 14.16
N ASP A 215 -11.38 11.51 13.39
CA ASP A 215 -11.67 11.89 12.02
C ASP A 215 -12.95 12.72 12.00
N LEU A 216 -12.96 13.78 11.19
CA LEU A 216 -14.01 14.79 11.23
C LEU A 216 -14.72 14.85 9.88
N ALA A 217 -16.00 14.52 9.88
CA ALA A 217 -16.84 14.74 8.72
C ALA A 217 -17.18 16.22 8.59
N ASN A 218 -17.19 16.72 7.36
CA ASN A 218 -17.79 18.02 7.10
C ASN A 218 -19.30 17.94 7.38
N SER A 219 -19.81 18.82 8.25
CA SER A 219 -21.19 18.86 8.72
C SER A 219 -22.27 18.91 7.62
N THR A 220 -21.89 19.25 6.38
CA THR A 220 -22.76 19.38 5.20
C THR A 220 -22.50 18.34 4.11
N SER A 221 -21.67 17.32 4.35
CA SER A 221 -21.34 16.35 3.29
C SER A 221 -22.58 15.54 2.87
N PRO A 222 -22.93 15.55 1.56
CA PRO A 222 -24.04 14.75 1.04
C PRO A 222 -23.71 13.25 0.93
N LYS A 223 -22.43 12.85 1.12
CA LYS A 223 -21.97 11.46 1.00
C LYS A 223 -22.16 10.60 2.25
N GLY A 224 -22.67 11.17 3.34
CA GLY A 224 -22.87 10.42 4.59
C GLY A 224 -21.60 10.19 5.43
N HIS A 225 -20.54 11.00 5.24
CA HIS A 225 -19.35 10.97 6.11
C HIS A 225 -19.73 11.06 7.59
N THR A 226 -18.94 10.38 8.40
CA THR A 226 -19.18 10.23 9.83
C THR A 226 -18.03 10.85 10.62
N THR A 227 -18.32 11.81 11.50
CA THR A 227 -17.33 12.21 12.50
C THR A 227 -17.09 11.02 13.42
N ALA A 228 -15.84 10.55 13.52
CA ALA A 228 -15.49 9.33 14.23
C ALA A 228 -14.36 9.58 15.23
N ALA A 229 -14.60 9.27 16.51
CA ALA A 229 -13.57 9.25 17.54
C ALA A 229 -13.34 7.82 18.03
N SER A 230 -12.07 7.40 18.11
CA SER A 230 -11.67 6.06 18.54
C SER A 230 -10.96 6.12 19.89
N PHE A 231 -11.22 5.14 20.76
CA PHE A 231 -10.51 4.98 22.03
C PHE A 231 -9.81 3.62 22.07
N TRP A 232 -8.50 3.68 22.19
CA TRP A 232 -7.60 2.54 22.10
C TRP A 232 -6.82 2.37 23.40
N ILE A 233 -6.76 1.13 23.87
CA ILE A 233 -5.82 0.72 24.91
C ILE A 233 -4.59 0.08 24.26
N TYR A 234 -3.41 0.38 24.77
CA TYR A 234 -2.15 -0.12 24.20
C TYR A 234 -1.21 -0.65 25.26
N ASN A 235 -0.61 -1.81 24.99
CA ASN A 235 0.42 -2.42 25.80
C ASN A 235 1.80 -2.25 25.14
N LEU A 236 2.69 -1.52 25.81
CA LEU A 236 4.03 -1.20 25.34
C LEU A 236 4.98 -2.41 25.32
N PHE A 237 4.71 -3.45 26.10
CA PHE A 237 5.56 -4.64 26.19
C PHE A 237 5.25 -5.62 25.05
N ASP A 238 3.97 -5.96 24.88
CA ASP A 238 3.51 -6.93 23.88
C ASP A 238 3.19 -6.28 22.52
N LYS A 239 3.22 -4.94 22.47
CA LYS A 239 2.90 -4.15 21.28
C LYS A 239 1.53 -4.50 20.69
N LYS A 240 0.54 -4.68 21.58
CA LYS A 240 -0.86 -4.93 21.22
C LYS A 240 -1.70 -3.68 21.46
N ALA A 241 -2.63 -3.38 20.56
CA ALA A 241 -3.59 -2.29 20.70
C ALA A 241 -5.02 -2.78 20.45
N TYR A 242 -5.94 -2.44 21.37
CA TYR A 242 -7.32 -2.90 21.33
C TYR A 242 -8.24 -1.68 21.27
N LYS A 243 -9.12 -1.61 20.28
CA LYS A 243 -10.19 -0.61 20.23
C LYS A 243 -11.29 -1.02 21.19
N VAL A 244 -11.55 -0.20 22.19
CA VAL A 244 -12.47 -0.56 23.29
C VAL A 244 -13.68 0.34 23.37
N ALA A 245 -13.69 1.46 22.66
CA ALA A 245 -14.87 2.30 22.50
C ALA A 245 -14.74 3.18 21.25
N GLU A 246 -15.89 3.63 20.76
CA GLU A 246 -15.98 4.62 19.69
C GLU A 246 -17.10 5.62 19.96
N TYR A 247 -16.96 6.80 19.36
CA TYR A 247 -18.03 7.75 19.14
C TYR A 247 -18.14 8.00 17.64
N THR A 248 -19.37 8.03 17.14
CA THR A 248 -19.65 8.31 15.73
C THR A 248 -20.87 9.22 15.60
N HIS A 249 -20.79 10.20 14.71
CA HIS A 249 -21.92 11.07 14.38
C HIS A 249 -21.97 11.41 12.89
N SER A 250 -23.08 11.11 12.22
CA SER A 250 -23.33 11.43 10.83
C SER A 250 -24.58 12.31 10.69
N ASN A 251 -24.39 13.56 10.27
CA ASN A 251 -25.50 14.49 10.01
C ASN A 251 -26.43 14.04 8.87
N ALA A 252 -26.02 13.06 8.06
CA ALA A 252 -26.86 12.50 6.99
C ALA A 252 -27.88 11.49 7.50
N THR A 253 -27.58 10.80 8.62
CA THR A 253 -28.41 9.71 9.15
C THR A 253 -28.92 9.95 10.56
N GLN A 254 -28.36 10.94 11.27
CA GLN A 254 -28.72 11.31 12.64
C GLN A 254 -29.17 12.77 12.72
N GLN A 255 -29.71 13.18 13.87
CA GLN A 255 -30.10 14.56 14.12
C GLN A 255 -28.92 15.50 13.89
N PHE A 256 -29.14 16.55 13.10
CA PHE A 256 -28.11 17.53 12.77
C PHE A 256 -27.45 18.11 14.03
N LYS A 257 -26.11 18.10 14.05
CA LYS A 257 -25.28 18.77 15.06
C LYS A 257 -24.30 19.71 14.39
N GLY A 258 -24.22 20.92 14.91
CA GLY A 258 -23.22 21.91 14.51
C GLY A 258 -21.81 21.55 15.03
N PRO A 259 -20.76 22.24 14.53
CA PRO A 259 -19.38 21.95 14.91
C PRO A 259 -19.10 21.97 16.42
N LEU A 260 -19.65 22.96 17.15
CA LEU A 260 -19.45 23.06 18.61
C LEU A 260 -20.13 21.94 19.39
N GLU A 261 -21.29 21.45 18.92
CA GLU A 261 -22.00 20.34 19.55
C GLU A 261 -21.22 19.03 19.36
N GLN A 262 -20.71 18.77 18.16
CA GLN A 262 -19.84 17.63 17.90
C GLN A 262 -18.55 17.69 18.74
N VAL A 263 -17.96 18.88 18.92
CA VAL A 263 -16.81 19.08 19.84
C VAL A 263 -17.17 18.68 21.26
N LYS A 264 -18.33 19.09 21.77
CA LYS A 264 -18.78 18.73 23.11
C LYS A 264 -18.99 17.22 23.26
N ASP A 265 -19.64 16.58 22.29
CA ASP A 265 -19.84 15.14 22.29
C ASP A 265 -18.50 14.37 22.32
N ILE A 266 -17.52 14.79 21.51
CA ILE A 266 -16.19 14.17 21.48
C ILE A 266 -15.51 14.30 22.85
N LEU A 267 -15.58 15.48 23.48
CA LEU A 267 -15.01 15.71 24.81
C LEU A 267 -15.71 14.88 25.88
N GLU A 268 -17.04 14.80 25.84
CA GLU A 268 -17.83 13.97 26.74
C GLU A 268 -17.50 12.49 26.57
N PHE A 269 -17.37 12.01 25.33
CA PHE A 269 -16.92 10.66 25.02
C PHE A 269 -15.59 10.35 25.68
N TYR A 270 -14.55 11.16 25.44
CA TYR A 270 -13.23 10.93 26.05
C TYR A 270 -13.26 11.06 27.58
N ASN A 271 -14.03 12.00 28.12
CA ASN A 271 -14.19 12.15 29.57
C ASN A 271 -14.77 10.88 30.20
N ASN A 272 -15.80 10.31 29.58
CA ASN A 272 -16.46 9.10 30.04
C ASN A 272 -15.56 7.86 29.91
N GLN A 273 -14.75 7.76 28.86
CA GLN A 273 -13.79 6.66 28.71
C GLN A 273 -12.65 6.78 29.73
N LEU A 274 -12.10 7.97 29.96
CA LEU A 274 -11.01 8.16 30.92
C LEU A 274 -11.40 7.79 32.35
N ASN A 275 -12.67 7.98 32.72
CA ASN A 275 -13.21 7.55 34.02
C ASN A 275 -13.02 6.04 34.26
N GLN A 276 -13.08 5.21 33.21
CA GLN A 276 -12.94 3.76 33.30
C GLN A 276 -11.47 3.30 33.45
N TYR A 277 -10.51 4.17 33.09
CA TYR A 277 -9.07 3.87 33.09
C TYR A 277 -8.30 4.74 34.09
N PHE A 278 -8.91 5.00 35.25
CA PHE A 278 -8.38 5.92 36.27
C PHE A 278 -6.91 5.66 36.64
N ASN A 279 -6.49 4.39 36.72
CA ASN A 279 -5.11 4.02 37.04
C ASN A 279 -4.05 4.50 36.02
N LEU A 280 -4.46 4.80 34.79
CA LEU A 280 -3.58 5.30 33.72
C LEU A 280 -3.76 6.80 33.44
N ILE A 281 -4.77 7.42 34.04
CA ILE A 281 -5.19 8.78 33.68
C ILE A 281 -4.10 9.83 33.91
N GLN A 282 -3.25 9.63 34.92
CA GLN A 282 -2.14 10.55 35.24
C GLN A 282 -1.14 10.66 34.10
N GLN A 283 -1.05 9.65 33.22
CA GLN A 283 -0.20 9.69 32.03
C GLN A 283 -0.83 10.47 30.87
N GLY A 284 -2.13 10.77 30.97
CA GLY A 284 -2.92 11.39 29.93
C GLY A 284 -3.22 10.47 28.75
N ILE A 285 -4.11 10.95 27.88
CA ILE A 285 -4.39 10.35 26.57
C ILE A 285 -3.81 11.25 25.47
N SER A 286 -3.16 10.62 24.50
CA SER A 286 -2.71 11.29 23.27
C SER A 286 -3.78 11.10 22.20
N ILE A 287 -4.41 12.19 21.76
CA ILE A 287 -5.50 12.17 20.79
C ILE A 287 -5.04 12.88 19.51
N ASN A 288 -5.02 12.16 18.39
CA ASN A 288 -4.64 12.72 17.11
C ASN A 288 -5.89 13.05 16.29
N VAL A 289 -5.97 14.29 15.80
CA VAL A 289 -7.13 14.82 15.08
C VAL A 289 -6.75 15.08 13.63
N ASP A 290 -7.67 14.85 12.69
CA ASP A 290 -7.45 15.14 11.28
C ASP A 290 -6.86 16.55 11.06
N ASP A 291 -5.79 16.63 10.26
CA ASP A 291 -4.98 17.83 10.05
C ASP A 291 -5.72 18.91 9.22
N SER A 292 -6.75 18.51 8.50
CA SER A 292 -7.60 19.42 7.71
C SER A 292 -8.55 20.28 8.55
N ALA A 293 -8.70 19.97 9.85
CA ALA A 293 -9.72 20.53 10.73
C ALA A 293 -9.14 21.41 11.88
N TYR A 294 -8.27 22.35 11.53
CA TYR A 294 -7.55 23.19 12.51
C TYR A 294 -8.48 23.93 13.51
N ALA A 295 -9.58 24.52 13.04
CA ALA A 295 -10.53 25.23 13.91
C ALA A 295 -11.21 24.31 14.94
N THR A 296 -11.48 23.06 14.57
CA THR A 296 -12.05 22.06 15.48
C THR A 296 -11.03 21.62 16.51
N LEU A 297 -9.76 21.44 16.10
CA LEU A 297 -8.66 21.14 17.01
C LEU A 297 -8.45 22.25 18.07
N GLU A 298 -8.51 23.52 17.67
CA GLU A 298 -8.45 24.64 18.61
C GLU A 298 -9.64 24.63 19.58
N SER A 299 -10.84 24.35 19.08
CA SER A 299 -12.05 24.25 19.89
C SER A 299 -11.95 23.10 20.91
N LEU A 300 -11.49 21.91 20.50
CA LEU A 300 -11.23 20.79 21.40
C LEU A 300 -10.25 21.17 22.51
N ASN A 301 -9.14 21.83 22.16
CA ASN A 301 -8.12 22.24 23.12
C ASN A 301 -8.58 23.34 24.09
N ARG A 302 -9.51 24.20 23.67
CA ARG A 302 -10.10 25.24 24.52
C ARG A 302 -11.18 24.67 25.44
N GLU A 303 -12.13 23.93 24.88
CA GLU A 303 -13.33 23.48 25.58
C GLU A 303 -13.08 22.30 26.52
N LYS A 304 -11.97 21.55 26.35
CA LYS A 304 -11.67 20.38 27.20
C LYS A 304 -11.64 20.70 28.69
N TYR A 305 -11.22 21.91 29.08
CA TYR A 305 -11.11 22.29 30.49
C TYR A 305 -12.46 22.42 31.21
N ASN A 306 -13.57 22.35 30.48
CA ASN A 306 -14.91 22.26 31.06
C ASN A 306 -15.28 20.85 31.56
N TYR A 307 -14.41 19.85 31.34
CA TYR A 307 -14.63 18.46 31.69
C TYR A 307 -13.66 18.00 32.79
N THR A 308 -14.12 17.11 33.67
CA THR A 308 -13.38 16.60 34.84
C THR A 308 -11.97 16.11 34.47
N PHE A 309 -11.85 15.41 33.34
CA PHE A 309 -10.59 14.83 32.88
C PHE A 309 -9.94 15.62 31.74
N GLY A 310 -10.40 16.84 31.47
CA GLY A 310 -9.96 17.68 30.36
C GLY A 310 -8.46 17.96 30.34
N GLN A 311 -7.85 18.15 31.51
CA GLN A 311 -6.41 18.38 31.64
C GLN A 311 -5.55 17.20 31.18
N TYR A 312 -6.13 16.00 31.12
CA TYR A 312 -5.45 14.77 30.70
C TYR A 312 -5.63 14.48 29.20
N MET A 313 -6.46 15.26 28.49
CA MET A 313 -6.70 15.11 27.06
C MET A 313 -5.71 15.95 26.25
N ASN A 314 -4.84 15.31 25.46
CA ASN A 314 -3.85 15.99 24.65
C ASN A 314 -4.18 15.86 23.16
N PHE A 315 -4.92 16.82 22.62
CA PHE A 315 -5.29 16.87 21.20
C PHE A 315 -4.17 17.50 20.36
N LYS A 316 -3.76 16.81 19.30
CA LYS A 316 -2.74 17.28 18.34
C LYS A 316 -3.06 16.84 16.91
N PRO A 317 -2.46 17.45 15.88
CA PRO A 317 -2.68 17.04 14.49
C PRO A 317 -2.16 15.63 14.20
N ALA A 318 -2.92 14.85 13.43
CA ALA A 318 -2.50 13.56 12.91
C ALA A 318 -1.43 13.74 11.81
N GLN A 319 -0.47 12.81 11.72
CA GLN A 319 0.60 12.86 10.71
C GLN A 319 0.28 11.97 9.50
N LYS A 320 -0.93 12.09 8.94
CA LYS A 320 -1.44 11.16 7.91
C LYS A 320 -0.64 11.19 6.61
N GLN A 321 -0.09 12.35 6.25
CA GLN A 321 0.74 12.53 5.05
C GLN A 321 2.04 11.69 5.06
N LYS A 322 2.45 11.17 6.22
CA LYS A 322 3.63 10.29 6.32
C LYS A 322 3.38 8.88 5.78
N PHE A 323 2.11 8.48 5.59
CA PHE A 323 1.74 7.12 5.21
C PHE A 323 0.88 7.15 3.94
N LYS A 324 1.35 6.52 2.85
CA LYS A 324 0.49 6.19 1.69
C LYS A 324 -0.64 5.27 2.15
N ILE A 325 -1.84 5.41 1.57
CA ILE A 325 -3.05 4.64 1.97
C ILE A 325 -2.77 3.12 1.95
N LYS A 326 -2.15 2.62 0.87
CA LYS A 326 -1.74 1.20 0.75
C LYS A 326 -0.95 0.73 1.97
N HIS A 327 0.03 1.52 2.43
CA HIS A 327 0.87 1.13 3.56
C HIS A 327 0.12 1.13 4.89
N ARG A 328 -0.91 1.98 5.05
CA ARG A 328 -1.78 1.97 6.23
C ARG A 328 -2.56 0.66 6.28
N VAL A 329 -3.18 0.29 5.16
CA VAL A 329 -3.95 -0.96 5.00
C VAL A 329 -3.06 -2.17 5.23
N GLU A 330 -1.89 -2.25 4.58
CA GLU A 330 -0.94 -3.35 4.77
C GLU A 330 -0.50 -3.49 6.23
N ALA A 331 -0.17 -2.38 6.90
CA ALA A 331 0.22 -2.41 8.31
C ALA A 331 -0.92 -2.95 9.19
N PHE A 332 -2.15 -2.46 8.99
CA PHE A 332 -3.31 -2.96 9.74
C PHE A 332 -3.53 -4.45 9.49
N THR A 333 -3.55 -4.90 8.23
CA THR A 333 -3.70 -6.31 7.87
C THR A 333 -2.64 -7.18 8.54
N MET A 334 -1.36 -6.78 8.50
CA MET A 334 -0.29 -7.53 9.17
C MET A 334 -0.52 -7.63 10.68
N LEU A 335 -0.88 -6.52 11.32
CA LEU A 335 -1.09 -6.47 12.77
C LEU A 335 -2.36 -7.23 13.21
N ILE A 336 -3.38 -7.28 12.37
CA ILE A 336 -4.58 -8.09 12.57
C ILE A 336 -4.21 -9.58 12.54
N ASN A 337 -3.55 -10.02 11.47
CA ASN A 337 -3.19 -11.43 11.28
C ASN A 337 -2.18 -11.96 12.31
N THR A 338 -1.42 -11.06 12.93
CA THR A 338 -0.48 -11.37 14.02
C THR A 338 -1.08 -11.17 15.42
N ASN A 339 -2.40 -10.97 15.52
CA ASN A 339 -3.11 -10.86 16.79
C ASN A 339 -2.67 -9.66 17.66
N GLN A 340 -2.13 -8.60 17.03
CA GLN A 340 -1.68 -7.37 17.68
C GLN A 340 -2.71 -6.24 17.65
N LEU A 341 -3.57 -6.22 16.63
CA LEU A 341 -4.73 -5.31 16.57
C LEU A 341 -6.02 -6.08 16.76
N LYS A 342 -6.85 -5.59 17.69
CA LYS A 342 -8.17 -6.15 17.99
C LYS A 342 -9.20 -5.06 18.25
N TRP A 343 -10.45 -5.41 18.04
CA TRP A 343 -11.60 -4.54 18.27
C TRP A 343 -12.61 -5.26 19.14
N LEU A 344 -13.13 -4.54 20.12
CA LEU A 344 -14.25 -4.97 20.92
C LEU A 344 -15.54 -4.59 20.18
N TRP A 345 -15.96 -5.42 19.21
CA TRP A 345 -17.04 -5.07 18.27
C TRP A 345 -18.37 -4.74 18.92
N GLU A 346 -18.68 -5.36 20.05
CA GLU A 346 -19.88 -5.05 20.87
C GLU A 346 -19.91 -3.58 21.33
N LYS A 347 -18.75 -2.93 21.50
CA LYS A 347 -18.62 -1.51 21.83
C LYS A 347 -18.26 -0.64 20.63
N CYS A 348 -18.01 -1.26 19.47
CA CYS A 348 -17.60 -0.58 18.24
C CYS A 348 -18.42 -1.04 17.01
N PRO A 349 -19.78 -0.99 17.06
CA PRO A 349 -20.63 -1.57 16.02
C PRO A 349 -20.57 -0.81 14.68
N VAL A 350 -20.34 0.50 14.70
CA VAL A 350 -20.22 1.31 13.47
C VAL A 350 -18.91 0.99 12.78
N SER A 351 -17.81 0.87 13.53
CA SER A 351 -16.55 0.38 12.95
C SER A 351 -16.71 -1.00 12.34
N LYS A 352 -17.36 -1.95 13.03
CA LYS A 352 -17.55 -3.30 12.46
C LYS A 352 -18.22 -3.22 11.08
N THR A 353 -19.30 -2.44 10.97
CA THR A 353 -20.04 -2.24 9.72
C THR A 353 -19.17 -1.58 8.65
N GLN A 354 -18.43 -0.53 9.02
CA GLN A 354 -17.52 0.14 8.09
C GLN A 354 -16.42 -0.79 7.60
N TYR A 355 -15.71 -1.52 8.47
CA TYR A 355 -14.66 -2.45 8.06
C TYR A 355 -15.16 -3.60 7.18
N GLU A 356 -16.42 -4.02 7.30
CA GLU A 356 -17.05 -4.96 6.36
C GLU A 356 -17.19 -4.33 4.95
N LEU A 357 -17.43 -3.02 4.88
CA LEU A 357 -17.78 -2.28 3.66
C LEU A 357 -16.62 -1.51 3.01
N ILE A 358 -15.51 -1.27 3.71
CA ILE A 358 -14.33 -0.58 3.16
C ILE A 358 -13.82 -1.34 1.94
N GLN A 359 -13.64 -0.61 0.83
CA GLN A 359 -13.26 -1.18 -0.47
C GLN A 359 -12.11 -0.41 -1.10
N TRP A 360 -11.36 -1.09 -1.96
CA TRP A 360 -10.50 -0.41 -2.92
C TRP A 360 -11.36 0.35 -3.95
N GLU A 361 -10.92 1.56 -4.31
CA GLU A 361 -11.54 2.37 -5.36
C GLU A 361 -11.39 1.68 -6.71
N ASP A 362 -12.54 1.40 -7.35
CA ASP A 362 -12.55 0.83 -8.69
C ASP A 362 -12.35 1.93 -9.77
N LYS A 363 -11.09 2.30 -10.01
CA LYS A 363 -10.72 3.21 -11.11
C LYS A 363 -9.75 2.53 -12.10
N PRO A 364 -10.17 2.32 -13.37
CA PRO A 364 -9.34 1.68 -14.40
C PRO A 364 -8.00 2.37 -14.67
N ASP A 365 -7.94 3.70 -14.50
CA ASP A 365 -6.77 4.52 -14.84
C ASP A 365 -5.93 4.98 -13.63
N ALA A 366 -6.23 4.49 -12.42
CA ALA A 366 -5.54 4.93 -11.22
C ALA A 366 -4.09 4.41 -11.21
N ARG A 367 -3.12 5.34 -11.12
CA ARG A 367 -1.68 5.02 -11.00
C ARG A 367 -1.33 4.45 -9.62
N GLU A 368 -2.15 4.74 -8.61
CA GLU A 368 -1.97 4.33 -7.23
C GLU A 368 -3.25 3.66 -6.72
N GLU A 369 -3.09 2.63 -5.89
CA GLU A 369 -4.20 2.06 -5.12
C GLU A 369 -4.77 3.10 -4.16
N ARG A 370 -6.08 3.31 -4.25
CA ARG A 370 -6.81 4.23 -3.38
C ARG A 370 -7.92 3.45 -2.72
N MET A 371 -8.14 3.70 -1.44
CA MET A 371 -9.36 3.27 -0.78
C MET A 371 -10.51 4.14 -1.29
N LEU A 372 -11.68 3.54 -1.48
CA LEU A 372 -12.88 4.30 -1.79
C LEU A 372 -13.17 5.23 -0.61
N ASP A 373 -13.31 6.52 -0.89
CA ASP A 373 -13.67 7.60 0.07
C ASP A 373 -15.15 7.46 0.46
N LEU A 374 -15.47 6.34 1.10
CA LEU A 374 -16.77 5.91 1.56
C LEU A 374 -16.61 4.79 2.60
N TYR A 375 -17.26 4.95 3.76
CA TYR A 375 -17.21 4.01 4.89
C TYR A 375 -15.81 3.86 5.53
N ASP A 376 -14.92 4.82 5.35
CA ASP A 376 -13.54 4.79 5.84
C ASP A 376 -13.29 5.67 7.08
N ASP A 377 -14.27 6.49 7.48
CA ASP A 377 -14.07 7.50 8.55
C ASP A 377 -13.59 6.86 9.88
N THR A 378 -14.12 5.68 10.25
CA THR A 378 -13.69 4.97 11.47
C THR A 378 -12.30 4.35 11.34
N PHE A 379 -11.92 3.92 10.13
CA PHE A 379 -10.57 3.42 9.85
C PHE A 379 -9.55 4.56 9.88
N ASP A 380 -9.88 5.72 9.32
CA ASP A 380 -9.01 6.90 9.39
C ASP A 380 -8.82 7.35 10.84
N SER A 381 -9.90 7.40 11.63
CA SER A 381 -9.81 7.64 13.08
C SER A 381 -8.93 6.62 13.80
N ASP A 382 -9.05 5.33 13.49
CA ASP A 382 -8.22 4.27 14.07
C ASP A 382 -6.74 4.42 13.70
N PHE A 383 -6.48 4.72 12.42
CA PHE A 383 -5.14 4.99 11.93
C PHE A 383 -4.54 6.22 12.63
N TYR A 384 -5.30 7.30 12.82
CA TYR A 384 -4.83 8.48 13.54
C TYR A 384 -4.47 8.14 14.99
N ALA A 385 -5.23 7.30 15.68
CA ALA A 385 -4.89 6.88 17.04
C ALA A 385 -3.55 6.14 17.10
N LEU A 386 -3.28 5.30 16.10
CA LEU A 386 -2.18 4.33 16.13
C LEU A 386 -0.92 4.74 15.36
N HIS A 387 -0.95 5.76 14.50
CA HIS A 387 0.12 5.98 13.52
C HIS A 387 1.54 6.12 14.09
N PHE A 388 1.70 6.65 15.32
CA PHE A 388 3.00 6.69 15.99
C PHE A 388 3.47 5.32 16.54
N GLU A 389 2.53 4.42 16.83
CA GLU A 389 2.79 3.09 17.37
C GLU A 389 2.84 2.00 16.29
N LEU A 390 2.29 2.24 15.09
CA LEU A 390 2.29 1.27 13.98
C LEU A 390 3.68 0.75 13.66
N VAL A 391 4.67 1.64 13.52
CA VAL A 391 6.05 1.26 13.21
C VAL A 391 6.64 0.36 14.32
N PRO A 392 6.60 0.75 15.62
CA PRO A 392 6.98 -0.13 16.72
C PRO A 392 6.26 -1.48 16.75
N MET A 393 4.96 -1.53 16.46
CA MET A 393 4.17 -2.76 16.48
C MET A 393 4.61 -3.71 15.37
N VAL A 394 4.72 -3.22 14.13
CA VAL A 394 5.17 -4.03 12.99
C VAL A 394 6.60 -4.56 13.23
N LYS A 395 7.50 -3.76 13.81
CA LYS A 395 8.85 -4.18 14.20
C LYS A 395 8.87 -5.34 15.19
N HIS A 396 7.89 -5.41 16.08
CA HIS A 396 7.85 -6.42 17.14
C HIS A 396 7.51 -7.82 16.61
N ASN A 397 6.75 -7.94 15.52
CA ASN A 397 6.33 -9.24 14.97
C ASN A 397 7.43 -10.02 14.24
N SER A 398 8.42 -9.35 13.66
CA SER A 398 9.73 -9.87 13.26
C SER A 398 10.51 -8.80 12.49
N SER A 399 11.85 -8.89 12.47
CA SER A 399 12.66 -7.99 11.65
C SER A 399 12.45 -8.16 10.14
N ALA A 400 11.96 -9.32 9.69
CA ALA A 400 11.72 -9.61 8.27
C ALA A 400 10.46 -8.89 7.77
N ASP A 401 9.36 -9.00 8.52
CA ASP A 401 8.09 -8.31 8.24
C ASP A 401 8.28 -6.78 8.20
N TYR A 402 9.06 -6.23 9.14
CA TYR A 402 9.42 -4.81 9.12
C TYR A 402 10.36 -4.44 7.97
N LYS A 403 11.35 -5.26 7.62
CA LYS A 403 12.25 -5.00 6.47
C LYS A 403 11.47 -4.93 5.17
N LEU A 404 10.48 -5.81 4.97
CA LEU A 404 9.58 -5.79 3.81
C LEU A 404 8.67 -4.56 3.78
N TRP A 405 8.10 -4.19 4.93
CA TRP A 405 7.29 -2.97 5.06
C TRP A 405 8.13 -1.69 4.88
N GLN A 406 9.41 -1.71 5.26
CA GLN A 406 10.35 -0.61 5.08
C GLN A 406 10.90 -0.51 3.64
N GLN A 407 11.14 -1.64 2.97
CA GLN A 407 11.65 -1.70 1.59
C GLN A 407 10.70 -1.10 0.56
N ARG A 408 9.41 -0.95 0.90
CA ARG A 408 8.36 -0.42 0.01
C ARG A 408 8.10 1.09 0.20
N GLU A 409 9.13 1.83 0.59
CA GLU A 409 9.18 3.28 0.86
C GLU A 409 8.54 3.75 2.18
N TRP A 410 9.38 3.70 3.21
CA TRP A 410 9.51 4.79 4.18
C TRP A 410 10.73 5.60 3.82
N LEU A 411 10.53 6.80 3.29
CA LEU A 411 11.38 8.00 3.33
C LEU A 411 10.97 8.88 2.15
N THR A 412 10.28 9.99 2.44
CA THR A 412 10.45 11.22 1.66
C THR A 412 11.90 11.64 1.65
#